data_AF-A0A6P2VKV3-F1
#
_entry.id   AF-A0A6P2VKV3-F1
#
_cell.length_a   1.000
_cell.length_b   1.000
_cell.length_c   1.000
_cell.angle_alpha   90.00
_cell.angle_beta   90.00
_cell.angle_gamma   90.00
#
_symmetry.space_group_name_H-M   'P 1'
#
loop_
_entity.id
_entity.type
_entity.pdbx_description
1 polymer ?
#
loop_
_entity_poly.entity_id
_entity_poly.type
_entity_poly.pdbx_seq_one_letter_code
_entity_poly.pdbx_strand_id
1 'polypeptide(L)'
;MTPLEIWIECRRNRITLAVDGDRLTWRGPKDAADRLLPVMRTNREALRECARELAGLPIEDGPFLPFVPCLTPEQMKEWQKELFDAVTELARLEHWTDAHYDNVVLTVERQPVSTLRPDLTYFRERLAKVRTPHKS
;
A
#
# COMPACT_ATOMS: atom_id res chain seq x y z
N MET A 1 -13.71 15.89 -12.35
CA MET A 1 -13.15 14.57 -11.99
C MET A 1 -12.91 13.79 -13.27
N THR A 2 -11.74 13.19 -13.42
CA THR A 2 -11.43 12.24 -14.49
C THR A 2 -12.20 10.93 -14.29
N PRO A 3 -12.35 10.08 -15.34
CA PRO A 3 -12.99 8.78 -15.19
C PRO A 3 -12.38 7.90 -14.08
N LEU A 4 -11.05 7.94 -13.94
CA LEU A 4 -10.33 7.21 -12.90
C LEU A 4 -10.64 7.75 -11.49
N GLU A 5 -10.69 9.07 -11.33
CA GLU A 5 -11.06 9.70 -10.05
C GLU A 5 -12.49 9.33 -9.64
N ILE A 6 -13.43 9.33 -10.59
CA ILE A 6 -14.82 8.92 -10.33
C ILE A 6 -14.86 7.45 -9.92
N TRP A 7 -14.11 6.58 -10.61
CA TRP A 7 -14.02 5.16 -10.30
C TRP A 7 -13.47 4.91 -8.88
N ILE A 8 -12.41 5.63 -8.49
CA ILE A 8 -11.82 5.57 -7.15
C ILE A 8 -12.83 6.05 -6.09
N GLU A 9 -13.51 7.17 -6.33
CA GLU A 9 -14.52 7.71 -5.42
C GLU A 9 -15.72 6.78 -5.25
N CYS A 10 -16.15 6.09 -6.30
CA CYS A 10 -17.16 5.03 -6.19
C CYS A 10 -16.69 3.94 -5.21
N ARG A 11 -15.46 3.43 -5.34
CA ARG A 11 -14.93 2.37 -4.47
C ARG A 11 -14.79 2.82 -3.02
N ARG A 12 -14.28 4.04 -2.76
CA ARG A 12 -14.22 4.66 -1.42
C ARG A 12 -15.59 4.73 -0.75
N ASN A 13 -16.64 4.93 -1.55
CA ASN A 13 -18.03 4.97 -1.10
C ASN A 13 -18.73 3.60 -1.12
N ARG A 14 -17.97 2.50 -1.24
CA ARG A 14 -18.48 1.11 -1.31
C ARG A 14 -19.42 0.86 -2.49
N ILE A 15 -19.23 1.59 -3.59
CA ILE A 15 -19.91 1.41 -4.85
C ILE A 15 -18.99 0.64 -5.80
N THR A 16 -19.44 -0.54 -6.21
CA THR A 16 -18.77 -1.37 -7.21
C THR A 16 -19.43 -1.15 -8.56
N LEU A 17 -18.65 -0.74 -9.54
CA LEU A 17 -19.07 -0.64 -10.93
C LEU A 17 -18.91 -2.00 -11.62
N ALA A 18 -19.87 -2.39 -12.43
CA ALA A 18 -19.83 -3.60 -13.24
C ALA A 18 -20.17 -3.27 -14.69
N VAL A 19 -19.33 -3.73 -15.61
CA VAL A 19 -19.50 -3.52 -17.05
C VAL A 19 -19.97 -4.83 -17.68
N ASP A 20 -21.10 -4.77 -18.36
CA ASP A 20 -21.66 -5.87 -19.15
C ASP A 20 -21.87 -5.38 -20.59
N GLY A 21 -20.94 -5.75 -21.48
CA GLY A 21 -20.87 -5.19 -22.84
C GLY A 21 -20.85 -3.67 -22.82
N ASP A 22 -21.92 -3.05 -23.32
CA ASP A 22 -22.10 -1.60 -23.37
C ASP A 22 -22.76 -0.99 -22.13
N ARG A 23 -23.21 -1.79 -21.18
CA ARG A 23 -23.94 -1.34 -19.99
C ARG A 23 -22.98 -1.15 -18.82
N LEU A 24 -23.07 0.01 -18.18
CA LEU A 24 -22.44 0.29 -16.89
C LEU A 24 -23.51 0.19 -15.80
N THR A 25 -23.31 -0.76 -14.89
CA THR A 25 -24.17 -0.98 -13.72
C THR A 25 -23.36 -0.76 -12.44
N TRP A 26 -24.05 -0.62 -11.30
CA TRP A 26 -23.39 -0.41 -10.02
C TRP A 26 -24.11 -1.15 -8.89
N ARG A 27 -23.38 -1.48 -7.84
CA ARG A 27 -23.87 -2.07 -6.59
C ARG A 27 -23.26 -1.33 -5.41
N GLY A 28 -24.05 -0.98 -4.40
CA GLY A 28 -23.55 -0.28 -3.21
C GLY A 28 -24.66 0.48 -2.46
N PRO A 29 -24.30 1.24 -1.41
CA PRO A 29 -25.25 2.05 -0.65
C PRO A 29 -25.92 3.12 -1.54
N LYS A 30 -27.26 3.20 -1.50
CA LYS A 30 -28.05 4.08 -2.37
C LYS A 30 -27.77 5.56 -2.09
N ASP A 31 -27.66 5.94 -0.82
CA ASP A 31 -27.37 7.31 -0.39
C ASP A 31 -26.01 7.79 -0.94
N ALA A 32 -25.02 6.90 -1.01
CA ALA A 32 -23.72 7.18 -1.57
C ALA A 32 -23.75 7.26 -3.10
N ALA A 33 -24.53 6.37 -3.74
CA ALA A 33 -24.74 6.41 -5.17
C ALA A 33 -25.46 7.70 -5.59
N ASP A 34 -26.48 8.14 -4.87
CA ASP A 34 -27.24 9.36 -5.21
C ASP A 34 -26.34 10.61 -5.27
N ARG A 35 -25.29 10.67 -4.43
CA ARG A 35 -24.28 11.75 -4.47
C ARG A 35 -23.40 11.70 -5.71
N LEU A 36 -23.07 10.50 -6.20
CA LEU A 36 -22.12 10.30 -7.31
C LEU A 36 -22.82 10.08 -8.68
N LEU A 37 -24.10 9.75 -8.69
CA LEU A 37 -24.88 9.52 -9.90
C LEU A 37 -24.82 10.67 -10.92
N PRO A 38 -24.89 11.97 -10.53
CA PRO A 38 -24.77 13.06 -11.47
C PRO A 38 -23.45 13.02 -12.25
N VAL A 39 -22.32 12.87 -11.54
CA VAL A 39 -20.99 12.85 -12.19
C VAL A 39 -20.77 11.56 -12.99
N MET A 40 -21.28 10.42 -12.51
CA MET A 40 -21.25 9.15 -13.24
C MET A 40 -22.03 9.23 -14.55
N ARG A 41 -23.20 9.89 -14.56
CA ARG A 41 -24.03 10.05 -15.75
C ARG A 41 -23.36 10.97 -16.77
N THR A 42 -22.79 12.09 -16.33
CA THR A 42 -22.06 13.01 -17.21
C THR A 42 -20.86 12.35 -17.89
N ASN A 43 -20.20 11.41 -17.20
CA ASN A 43 -18.98 10.74 -17.70
C ASN A 43 -19.23 9.29 -18.14
N ARG A 44 -20.48 8.91 -18.44
CA ARG A 44 -20.90 7.50 -18.53
C ARG A 44 -20.04 6.64 -19.47
N GLU A 45 -19.72 7.16 -20.65
CA GLU A 45 -18.97 6.40 -21.67
C GLU A 45 -17.49 6.22 -21.26
N ALA A 46 -16.83 7.32 -20.91
CA ALA A 46 -15.44 7.29 -20.45
C ALA A 46 -15.27 6.51 -19.14
N LEU A 47 -16.24 6.61 -18.22
CA LEU A 47 -16.26 5.83 -16.98
C LEU A 47 -16.47 4.33 -17.25
N ARG A 48 -17.27 3.98 -18.25
CA ARG A 48 -17.46 2.58 -18.66
C ARG A 48 -16.17 2.00 -19.23
N GLU A 49 -15.46 2.72 -20.09
CA GLU A 49 -14.18 2.28 -20.64
C GLU A 49 -13.14 2.11 -19.53
N CYS A 50 -13.01 3.11 -18.66
CA CYS A 50 -12.15 3.03 -17.48
C CYS A 50 -12.51 1.85 -16.57
N ALA A 51 -13.79 1.64 -16.26
CA ALA A 51 -14.23 0.52 -15.44
C ALA A 51 -13.99 -0.85 -16.10
N ARG A 52 -14.02 -0.92 -17.45
CA ARG A 52 -13.70 -2.14 -18.21
C ARG A 52 -12.21 -2.45 -18.15
N GLU A 53 -11.35 -1.46 -18.31
CA GLU A 53 -9.89 -1.63 -18.21
C GLU A 53 -9.45 -2.07 -16.81
N LEU A 54 -10.16 -1.57 -15.78
CA LEU A 54 -9.89 -1.90 -14.38
C LEU A 54 -10.59 -3.18 -13.91
N ALA A 55 -11.50 -3.75 -14.70
CA ALA A 55 -12.25 -4.94 -14.33
C ALA A 55 -11.33 -6.16 -14.19
N GLY A 56 -11.40 -6.84 -13.04
CA GLY A 56 -10.60 -8.04 -12.75
C GLY A 56 -9.21 -7.73 -12.16
N LEU A 57 -8.79 -6.46 -12.09
CA LEU A 57 -7.64 -6.09 -11.27
C LEU A 57 -8.06 -6.15 -9.79
N PRO A 58 -7.26 -6.76 -8.89
CA PRO A 58 -7.59 -6.82 -7.48
C PRO A 58 -7.26 -5.47 -6.83
N ILE A 59 -8.11 -4.50 -7.12
CA ILE A 59 -8.11 -3.15 -6.58
C ILE A 59 -9.19 -3.10 -5.52
N GLU A 60 -8.90 -3.56 -4.30
CA GLU A 60 -9.86 -3.40 -3.21
C GLU A 60 -10.01 -1.92 -2.83
N ASP A 61 -8.90 -1.19 -2.61
CA ASP A 61 -8.93 0.18 -2.07
C ASP A 61 -7.99 1.20 -2.76
N GLY A 62 -7.31 0.85 -3.85
CA GLY A 62 -6.34 1.71 -4.54
C GLY A 62 -5.64 1.01 -5.71
N PRO A 63 -4.87 1.72 -6.56
CA PRO A 63 -4.31 1.17 -7.79
C PRO A 63 -3.62 -0.18 -7.52
N PHE A 64 -3.98 -1.19 -8.31
CA PHE A 64 -3.41 -2.53 -8.19
C PHE A 64 -1.95 -2.45 -8.59
N LEU A 65 -1.08 -2.64 -7.61
CA LEU A 65 0.36 -2.70 -7.79
C LEU A 65 0.78 -4.16 -7.54
N PRO A 66 0.79 -5.03 -8.58
CA PRO A 66 1.02 -6.49 -8.42
C PRO A 66 2.31 -6.85 -7.68
N PHE A 67 3.26 -5.93 -7.61
CA PHE A 67 4.57 -6.11 -6.98
C PHE A 67 4.73 -5.36 -5.66
N VAL A 68 3.68 -4.68 -5.17
CA VAL A 68 3.73 -3.90 -3.92
C VAL A 68 2.76 -4.54 -2.92
N PRO A 69 3.19 -4.81 -1.68
CA PRO A 69 2.30 -5.29 -0.64
C PRO A 69 1.10 -4.34 -0.46
N CYS A 70 -0.11 -4.88 -0.23
CA CYS A 70 -1.24 -4.08 0.23
C CYS A 70 -0.86 -3.44 1.57
N LEU A 71 -0.50 -2.16 1.56
CA LEU A 71 0.03 -1.43 2.71
C LEU A 71 -0.66 -0.07 2.78
N THR A 72 -1.29 0.24 3.92
CA THR A 72 -1.77 1.61 4.16
C THR A 72 -0.60 2.54 4.46
N PRO A 73 -0.75 3.87 4.26
CA PRO A 73 0.29 4.84 4.65
C PRO A 73 0.66 4.76 6.14
N GLU A 74 -0.29 4.44 7.01
CA GLU A 74 -0.05 4.27 8.46
C GLU A 74 0.81 3.04 8.73
N GLN A 75 0.47 1.89 8.13
CA GLN A 75 1.26 0.66 8.23
C GLN A 75 2.68 0.86 7.68
N MET A 76 2.82 1.62 6.59
CA MET A 76 4.14 1.97 6.04
C MET A 76 5.00 2.73 7.04
N LYS A 77 4.45 3.78 7.67
CA LYS A 77 5.17 4.58 8.67
C LYS A 77 5.54 3.75 9.89
N GLU A 78 4.64 2.89 10.35
CA GLU A 78 4.91 1.96 11.46
C GLU A 78 6.06 1.01 11.14
N TRP A 79 6.05 0.39 9.95
CA TRP A 79 7.11 -0.54 9.55
C TRP A 79 8.45 0.16 9.33
N GLN A 80 8.46 1.38 8.77
CA GLN A 80 9.68 2.19 8.63
C GLN A 80 10.28 2.54 9.99
N LYS A 81 9.43 2.97 10.94
CA LYS A 81 9.86 3.25 12.31
C LYS A 81 10.44 2.01 12.98
N GLU A 82 9.76 0.88 12.88
CA GLU A 82 10.21 -0.36 13.50
C GLU A 82 11.53 -0.86 12.91
N LEU A 83 11.71 -0.73 11.59
CA LEU A 83 12.96 -1.07 10.93
C LEU A 83 14.11 -0.16 11.43
N PHE A 84 13.86 1.14 11.56
CA PHE A 84 14.85 2.09 12.10
C PHE A 84 15.24 1.74 13.54
N ASP A 85 14.26 1.43 14.40
CA ASP A 85 14.48 1.04 15.79
C ASP A 85 15.30 -0.26 15.87
N ALA A 86 14.96 -1.26 15.05
CA ALA A 86 15.68 -2.55 15.01
C ALA A 86 17.14 -2.39 14.54
N VAL A 87 17.39 -1.59 13.50
CA VAL A 87 18.74 -1.28 13.01
C VAL A 87 19.55 -0.55 14.07
N THR A 88 18.96 0.45 14.72
CA THR A 88 19.64 1.25 15.75
C THR A 88 20.03 0.40 16.95
N GLU A 89 19.13 -0.48 17.41
CA GLU A 89 19.46 -1.39 18.49
C GLU A 89 20.53 -2.41 18.10
N LEU A 90 20.44 -2.96 16.88
CA LEU A 90 21.42 -3.92 16.39
C LEU A 90 22.81 -3.28 16.28
N ALA A 91 22.89 -2.05 15.76
CA ALA A 91 24.13 -1.30 15.67
C ALA A 91 24.79 -1.10 17.04
N ARG A 92 23.99 -0.82 18.07
CA ARG A 92 24.45 -0.71 19.45
C ARG A 92 24.96 -2.06 20.00
N LEU A 93 24.23 -3.15 19.76
CA LEU A 93 24.58 -4.47 20.29
C LEU A 93 25.78 -5.10 19.58
N GLU A 94 25.95 -4.85 18.29
CA GLU A 94 27.05 -5.36 17.47
C GLU A 94 28.23 -4.37 17.38
N HIS A 95 28.17 -3.24 18.08
CA HIS A 95 29.20 -2.21 18.11
C HIS A 95 29.62 -1.73 16.71
N TRP A 96 28.63 -1.41 15.88
CA TRP A 96 28.90 -0.88 14.55
C TRP A 96 29.65 0.45 14.63
N THR A 97 30.48 0.72 13.61
CA THR A 97 31.07 2.04 13.43
C THR A 97 30.01 3.03 12.98
N ASP A 98 30.17 4.31 13.32
CA ASP A 98 29.26 5.38 12.89
C ASP A 98 29.08 5.40 11.37
N ALA A 99 30.18 5.23 10.62
CA ALA A 99 30.14 5.17 9.16
C ALA A 99 29.31 3.99 8.61
N HIS A 100 29.31 2.84 9.31
CA HIS A 100 28.47 1.71 8.92
C HIS A 100 27.00 1.96 9.26
N TYR A 101 26.73 2.47 10.46
CA TYR A 101 25.38 2.83 10.88
C TYR A 101 24.75 3.86 9.93
N ASP A 102 25.46 4.94 9.62
CA ASP A 102 24.99 6.00 8.72
C ASP A 102 24.64 5.45 7.33
N ASN A 103 25.45 4.55 6.79
CA ASN A 103 25.19 3.93 5.49
C ASN A 103 23.90 3.09 5.50
N VAL A 104 23.70 2.28 6.54
CA VAL A 104 22.49 1.44 6.68
C VAL A 104 21.26 2.32 6.88
N VAL A 105 21.33 3.35 7.73
CA VAL A 105 20.21 4.28 7.97
C VAL A 105 19.82 5.03 6.70
N LEU A 106 20.80 5.58 5.96
CA LEU A 106 20.54 6.25 4.67
C LEU A 106 19.85 5.31 3.66
N THR A 107 20.19 4.03 3.70
CA THR A 107 19.54 3.01 2.86
C THR A 107 18.09 2.80 3.31
N VAL A 108 17.85 2.66 4.62
CA VAL A 108 16.50 2.48 5.19
C VAL A 108 15.58 3.66 4.85
N GLU A 109 16.08 4.89 4.93
CA GLU A 109 15.31 6.11 4.64
C GLU A 109 14.89 6.22 3.17
N ARG A 110 15.71 5.69 2.25
CA ARG A 110 15.53 5.84 0.79
C ARG A 110 15.02 4.57 0.10
N GLN A 111 14.72 3.52 0.86
CA GLN A 111 14.40 2.23 0.28
C GLN A 111 13.04 2.22 -0.45
N PRO A 112 12.88 1.35 -1.46
CA PRO A 112 11.58 1.08 -2.06
C PRO A 112 10.62 0.41 -1.05
N VAL A 113 9.30 0.65 -1.19
CA VAL A 113 8.27 -0.03 -0.38
C VAL A 113 8.34 -1.56 -0.51
N SER A 114 8.79 -2.07 -1.65
CA SER A 114 8.91 -3.51 -1.90
C SER A 114 9.97 -4.20 -1.04
N THR A 115 10.99 -3.50 -0.54
CA THR A 115 12.05 -4.07 0.31
C THR A 115 11.76 -3.93 1.80
N LEU A 116 10.84 -3.05 2.18
CA LEU A 116 10.54 -2.73 3.58
C LEU A 116 10.20 -3.96 4.42
N ARG A 117 9.34 -4.85 3.90
CA ARG A 117 8.94 -6.07 4.60
C ARG A 117 10.08 -7.10 4.70
N PRO A 118 10.76 -7.48 3.59
CA PRO A 118 11.96 -8.33 3.67
C PRO A 118 13.02 -7.83 4.65
N ASP A 119 13.34 -6.52 4.61
CA ASP A 119 14.38 -5.94 5.47
C ASP A 119 13.95 -5.94 6.93
N LEU A 120 12.70 -5.59 7.22
CA LEU A 120 12.15 -5.66 8.58
C LEU A 120 12.21 -7.09 9.13
N THR A 121 11.88 -8.11 8.32
CA THR A 121 12.03 -9.52 8.71
C THR A 121 13.50 -9.85 9.01
N TYR A 122 14.41 -9.49 8.12
CA TYR A 122 15.85 -9.75 8.29
C TYR A 122 16.40 -9.14 9.60
N PHE A 123 16.13 -7.85 9.85
CA PHE A 123 16.65 -7.17 11.03
C PHE A 123 16.00 -7.65 12.33
N ARG A 124 14.71 -7.99 12.33
CA ARG A 124 14.05 -8.63 13.48
C ARG A 124 14.71 -9.97 13.83
N GLU A 125 14.94 -10.82 12.83
CA GLU A 125 15.58 -12.12 13.04
C GLU A 125 17.00 -11.98 13.56
N ARG A 126 17.77 -11.02 13.02
CA ARG A 126 19.14 -10.75 13.48
C ARG A 126 19.15 -10.21 14.91
N LEU A 127 18.27 -9.26 15.23
CA LEU A 127 18.14 -8.71 16.57
C LEU A 127 17.74 -9.78 17.60
N ALA A 128 16.82 -10.68 17.24
CA ALA A 128 16.43 -11.80 18.09
C ALA A 128 17.61 -12.75 18.40
N LYS A 129 18.45 -13.03 17.39
CA LYS A 129 19.67 -13.85 17.55
C LYS A 129 20.67 -13.19 18.50
N VAL A 130 20.89 -11.88 18.38
CA VAL A 130 21.83 -11.15 19.25
C VAL A 130 21.30 -11.00 20.68
N ARG A 131 19.98 -10.85 20.85
CA ARG A 131 19.34 -10.77 22.17
C ARG A 131 19.27 -12.10 22.92
N THR A 132 19.35 -13.23 22.22
CA THR A 132 19.32 -14.55 22.86
C THR A 132 20.74 -14.93 23.28
N PRO A 133 21.07 -14.92 24.59
CA PRO A 133 22.41 -15.27 25.04
C PRO A 133 22.75 -16.69 24.62
N HIS A 134 23.88 -16.87 23.94
CA HIS A 134 24.46 -18.19 23.69
C HIS A 134 24.65 -18.86 25.04
N LYS A 135 23.89 -19.93 25.32
CA LYS A 135 24.20 -20.81 26.45
C LYS A 135 25.54 -21.48 26.15
N SER A 136 26.61 -20.93 26.72
CA SER A 136 27.89 -21.62 26.89
C SER A 136 27.80 -22.57 28.09
#